data_AF-A0A7J4NDJ3-F1
#
_entry.id   AF-A0A7J4NDJ3-F1
#
_cell.length_a   1.000
_cell.length_b   1.000
_cell.length_c   1.000
_cell.angle_alpha   90.00
_cell.angle_beta   90.00
_cell.angle_gamma   90.00
#
_symmetry.space_group_name_H-M   'P 1'
#
loop_
_entity.id
_entity.type
_entity.pdbx_description
1 polymer ?
#
loop_
_entity_poly.entity_id
_entity_poly.type
_entity_poly.pdbx_seq_one_letter_code
_entity_poly.pdbx_strand_id
1 'polypeptide(L)' 'MEIAVGFITPLFDVLWNEFVLWSALVGGITFGWLYHHSFFYRSEEGVDNNVDNLQVGVFPAHYDNLKLEVTWTLVP' A
#
# COMPACT_ATOMS: atom_id res chain seq x y z
N MET A 1 16.00 -33.76 -11.66
CA MET A 1 15.11 -32.85 -10.91
C MET A 1 13.80 -32.83 -11.67
N GLU A 2 12.94 -33.82 -11.44
CA GLU A 2 11.78 -34.12 -12.33
C GLU A 2 10.56 -34.63 -11.54
N ILE A 3 10.52 -34.39 -10.22
CA ILE A 3 9.45 -34.94 -9.36
C ILE A 3 8.41 -33.86 -8.96
N ALA A 4 8.66 -32.58 -9.25
CA ALA A 4 7.73 -31.49 -8.89
C ALA A 4 6.74 -31.09 -10.01
N VAL A 5 6.96 -31.51 -11.26
CA VAL A 5 6.15 -31.11 -12.42
C VAL A 5 4.84 -31.92 -12.55
N GLY A 6 4.64 -32.96 -11.73
CA GLY A 6 3.49 -33.87 -11.84
C GLY A 6 2.15 -33.39 -11.26
N PHE A 7 2.10 -32.26 -10.55
CA PHE A 7 0.89 -31.80 -9.82
C PHE A 7 0.44 -30.37 -10.15
N ILE A 8 1.14 -29.68 -11.04
CA ILE A 8 0.74 -28.35 -11.49
C ILE A 8 -0.26 -28.53 -12.62
N THR A 9 -1.52 -28.19 -12.33
CA THR A 9 -2.58 -28.24 -13.35
C THR A 9 -2.53 -26.97 -14.21
N PRO A 10 -2.96 -27.00 -15.48
CA PRO A 10 -3.09 -25.78 -16.29
C PRO A 10 -3.97 -24.71 -15.62
N LEU A 11 -4.96 -25.14 -14.82
CA LEU A 11 -5.77 -24.23 -14.02
C LEU A 11 -4.95 -23.53 -12.92
N PHE A 12 -4.08 -24.27 -12.22
CA PHE A 12 -3.18 -23.69 -11.23
C PHE A 12 -2.26 -22.66 -11.87
N ASP A 13 -1.65 -22.97 -13.02
CA ASP A 13 -0.74 -22.04 -13.69
C ASP A 13 -1.42 -20.72 -14.09
N VAL A 14 -2.64 -20.80 -14.64
CA VAL A 14 -3.41 -19.61 -15.02
C VAL A 14 -3.75 -18.78 -13.78
N LEU A 15 -4.28 -19.40 -12.73
CA LEU A 15 -4.64 -18.70 -11.49
C LEU A 15 -3.43 -18.10 -10.78
N TRP A 16 -2.31 -18.83 -10.78
CA TRP A 16 -1.06 -18.38 -10.17
C TRP A 16 -0.50 -17.16 -10.91
N ASN A 17 -0.44 -17.21 -12.24
CA ASN A 17 0.05 -16.09 -13.04
C ASN A 17 -0.83 -14.84 -12.86
N GLU A 18 -2.14 -15.00 -12.84
CA GLU A 18 -3.08 -13.90 -12.60
C GLU A 18 -2.92 -13.31 -11.20
N PHE A 19 -2.82 -14.16 -10.17
CA PHE A 19 -2.57 -13.73 -8.80
C PHE A 19 -1.26 -12.94 -8.66
N VAL A 20 -0.17 -13.44 -9.26
CA VAL A 20 1.13 -12.77 -9.22
C VAL A 20 1.07 -11.43 -9.94
N LEU A 21 0.39 -11.34 -11.09
CA LEU A 21 0.22 -10.09 -11.84
C LEU A 21 -0.50 -9.02 -11.01
N TRP A 22 -1.66 -9.35 -10.43
CA TRP A 22 -2.43 -8.40 -9.61
C TRP A 22 -1.70 -8.05 -8.32
N SER A 23 -1.03 -9.01 -7.69
CA SER A 23 -0.21 -8.76 -6.49
C SER A 23 0.94 -7.79 -6.78
N ALA A 24 1.61 -7.97 -7.93
CA ALA A 24 2.68 -7.07 -8.36
C ALA A 24 2.16 -5.66 -8.66
N LEU A 25 0.98 -5.53 -9.29
CA LEU A 25 0.33 -4.25 -9.56
C LEU A 25 -0.04 -3.53 -8.26
N VAL A 26 -0.78 -4.19 -7.36
CA VAL A 26 -1.20 -3.62 -6.09
C VAL A 26 0.00 -3.30 -5.20
N GLY A 27 0.97 -4.21 -5.14
CA GLY A 27 2.23 -4.01 -4.42
C GLY A 27 3.00 -2.82 -4.97
N GLY A 28 3.15 -2.71 -6.29
CA GLY A 28 3.83 -1.59 -6.95
C GLY A 28 3.20 -0.25 -6.61
N ILE A 29 1.86 -0.15 -6.65
CA ILE A 29 1.13 1.07 -6.27
C ILE A 29 1.32 1.36 -4.78
N THR A 30 1.14 0.37 -3.90
CA THR A 30 1.20 0.54 -2.44
C THR A 30 2.60 0.95 -1.98
N PHE A 31 3.63 0.21 -2.40
CA PHE A 31 5.01 0.52 -2.05
C PHE A 31 5.51 1.79 -2.74
N GLY A 32 5.10 2.06 -3.97
CA GLY A 32 5.40 3.32 -4.65
C GLY A 32 4.81 4.53 -3.92
N TRP A 33 3.54 4.43 -3.50
CA TRP A 33 2.87 5.47 -2.72
C TRP A 33 3.52 5.68 -1.34
N LEU A 34 3.89 4.59 -0.66
CA LEU A 34 4.61 4.63 0.62
C LEU A 34 5.98 5.28 0.47
N TYR A 35 6.75 4.88 -0.55
CA TYR A 35 8.06 5.46 -0.84
C TYR A 35 7.93 6.95 -1.13
N HIS A 36 7.00 7.35 -2.01
CA HIS A 36 6.71 8.75 -2.26
C HIS A 36 6.43 9.52 -0.95
N HIS A 37 5.52 9.05 -0.10
CA HIS A 37 5.17 9.78 1.12
C HIS A 37 6.32 9.86 2.13
N SER A 38 7.13 8.81 2.23
CA SER A 38 8.26 8.76 3.16
C SER A 38 9.37 9.77 2.81
N PHE A 39 9.58 10.03 1.52
CA PHE A 39 10.64 10.93 1.07
C PHE A 39 10.16 12.37 0.84
N PHE A 40 8.93 12.56 0.35
CA PHE A 40 8.41 13.90 0.02
C PHE A 40 7.88 14.67 1.23
N TYR A 41 7.34 14.00 2.25
CA TYR A 41 6.81 14.67 3.46
C TYR A 41 7.76 14.61 4.66
N ARG A 42 9.06 14.37 4.40
CA ARG A 42 10.07 14.40 5.46
C ARG A 42 10.24 15.83 5.95
N SER A 43 10.13 16.05 7.26
CA SER A 43 10.39 17.35 7.87
C SER A 43 11.86 17.77 7.69
N GLU A 44 12.06 19.06 7.44
CA GLU A 44 13.40 19.66 7.46
C GLU A 44 13.90 19.79 8.89
N GLU A 45 15.19 19.54 9.11
CA GLU A 45 15.80 19.66 10.43
C GLU A 45 15.75 21.12 10.90
N GLY A 46 15.24 21.33 12.11
CA GLY A 46 15.15 22.66 12.74
C GLY A 46 13.95 23.51 12.33
N VAL A 47 13.04 23.00 11.50
CA VAL A 47 11.78 23.68 11.13
C VAL A 47 10.60 22.99 11.81
N ASP A 48 9.79 23.78 12.53
CA ASP A 48 8.50 23.31 13.05
C ASP A 48 7.49 23.19 11.91
N ASN A 49 7.44 22.00 11.30
CA ASN A 49 6.52 21.65 10.21
C ASN A 49 5.20 21.07 10.74
N ASN A 50 4.85 21.32 12.01
CA ASN A 50 3.66 20.78 12.65
C ASN A 50 2.39 21.55 12.28
N VAL A 51 1.99 21.47 11.00
CA VAL A 51 0.76 22.10 10.47
C VAL A 51 -0.48 21.61 11.22
N ASP A 52 -0.44 20.38 11.71
CA ASP A 52 -1.56 19.67 12.34
C ASP A 52 -1.62 19.85 13.86
N ASN A 53 -0.72 20.66 14.44
CA ASN A 53 -0.62 20.88 15.88
C ASN A 53 -0.63 19.57 16.70
N LEU A 54 0.08 18.56 16.18
CA LEU A 54 0.29 17.28 16.84
C LEU A 54 0.94 17.52 18.21
N GLN A 55 0.27 17.10 19.26
CA GLN A 55 0.71 17.25 20.65
C GLN A 55 0.97 15.87 21.26
N VAL A 56 2.09 15.74 21.97
CA VAL A 56 2.45 14.48 22.63
C VAL A 56 1.38 14.12 23.67
N GLY A 57 0.80 12.93 23.55
CA GLY A 57 -0.24 12.45 24.46
C GLY A 57 -1.65 12.97 24.20
N VAL A 58 -1.86 13.73 23.12
CA VAL A 58 -3.19 14.18 22.66
C VAL A 58 -3.52 13.46 21.36
N PHE A 59 -4.77 13.00 21.24
CA PHE A 59 -5.22 12.41 19.99
C PHE A 59 -5.25 13.50 18.90
N PRO A 60 -4.65 13.26 17.72
CA PRO A 60 -4.60 14.25 16.64
C PRO A 60 -5.97 14.75 16.20
N ALA A 61 -5.99 15.89 15.50
CA ALA A 61 -7.18 16.34 14.79
C ALA A 61 -7.66 15.24 13.82
N HIS A 62 -8.97 15.03 13.74
CA HIS A 62 -9.52 14.07 12.80
C HIS A 62 -9.35 14.59 11.37
N TYR A 63 -8.50 13.91 10.60
CA TYR A 63 -8.43 14.04 9.16
C TYR A 63 -9.08 12.81 8.54
N ASP A 64 -10.35 12.94 8.19
CA ASP A 64 -11.11 11.94 7.45
C ASP A 64 -11.37 12.42 6.01
N ASN A 65 -11.50 11.46 5.10
CA ASN A 65 -11.98 11.74 3.76
C ASN A 65 -12.88 10.60 3.34
N LEU A 66 -14.17 10.75 3.62
CA LEU A 66 -15.18 9.73 3.33
C LEU A 66 -15.13 9.25 1.88
N LYS A 67 -14.85 10.15 0.93
CA LYS A 67 -14.75 9.77 -0.48
C LYS A 67 -13.56 8.85 -0.74
N LEU A 68 -12.41 9.14 -0.12
CA LEU A 68 -11.22 8.31 -0.23
C LEU A 68 -11.44 6.94 0.43
N GLU A 69 -12.01 6.93 1.64
CA GLU A 69 -12.31 5.71 2.38
C GLU A 69 -13.26 4.79 1.61
N VAL A 70 -14.35 5.34 1.05
CA VAL A 70 -15.29 4.57 0.21
C VAL A 70 -14.58 4.04 -1.03
N THR A 71 -13.75 4.86 -1.69
CA THR A 71 -13.02 4.44 -2.89
C THR A 71 -12.10 3.26 -2.56
N TRP A 72 -11.32 3.34 -1.49
CA TRP A 72 -10.36 2.30 -1.11
C TRP A 72 -10.99 1.09 -0.41
N THR A 73 -12.27 1.16 -0.06
CA THR A 73 -13.04 0.00 0.44
C THR A 73 -13.69 -0.78 -0.69
N LEU A 74 -14.11 -0.11 -1.77
CA LEU A 74 -14.86 -0.74 -2.87
C LEU A 74 -13.99 -1.17 -4.06
N VAL A 75 -12.84 -0.53 -4.27
CA VAL A 75 -11.95 -0.82 -5.40
C VAL A 75 -11.15 -2.13 -5.24
N PRO A 76 -10.63 -2.49 -4.05
CA PRO A 76 -10.04 -3.81 -3.83
C PRO A 76 -11.06 -4.95 -4.01
#